data_AF-A0A316PEJ1-F1
#
_entry.id   AF-A0A316PEJ1-F1
#
_cell.length_a   1.000
_cell.length_b   1.000
_cell.length_c   1.000
_cell.angle_alpha   90.00
_cell.angle_beta   90.00
_cell.angle_gamma   90.00
#
_symmetry.space_group_name_H-M   'P 1'
#
loop_
_entity.id
_entity.type
_entity.pdbx_description
1 polymer ?
#
loop_
_entity_poly.entity_id
_entity_poly.type
_entity_poly.pdbx_seq_one_letter_code
_entity_poly.pdbx_strand_id
1 'polypeptide(L)' 'MVEILKHYTNKANSAVNPEHCGKMIAKILNEQDPLNQYQCEYSHNAKMWLVTKYEIYKGE' A
#
# COMPACT_ATOMS: atom_id res chain seq x y z
N MET A 1 -3.67 -10.59 -8.20
CA MET A 1 -4.90 -9.85 -7.78
C MET A 1 -4.48 -8.53 -7.13
N VAL A 2 -5.36 -7.53 -7.00
CA VAL A 2 -5.08 -6.30 -6.21
C VAL A 2 -5.88 -6.33 -4.92
N GLU A 3 -5.21 -6.20 -3.78
CA GLU A 3 -5.82 -6.17 -2.45
C GLU A 3 -5.54 -4.83 -1.75
N ILE A 4 -6.57 -4.21 -1.17
CA ILE A 4 -6.41 -3.00 -0.35
C ILE A 4 -6.15 -3.42 1.10
N LEU A 5 -4.99 -3.03 1.64
CA LEU A 5 -4.59 -3.32 3.00
C LEU A 5 -5.22 -2.32 3.96
N LYS A 6 -6.45 -2.60 4.42
CA LYS A 6 -7.26 -1.67 5.25
C LYS A 6 -6.53 -1.19 6.51
N HIS A 7 -5.81 -2.07 7.21
CA HIS A 7 -5.07 -1.69 8.41
C HIS A 7 -4.01 -0.62 8.13
N TYR A 8 -3.19 -0.83 7.09
CA TYR A 8 -2.15 0.12 6.69
C TYR A 8 -2.70 1.37 6.03
N THR A 9 -3.79 1.25 5.28
CA THR A 9 -4.55 2.37 4.72
C THR A 9 -5.04 3.31 5.83
N ASN A 10 -5.67 2.76 6.89
CA ASN A 10 -6.11 3.57 8.03
C ASN A 10 -4.92 4.21 8.75
N LYS A 11 -3.82 3.47 8.95
CA LYS A 11 -2.61 4.00 9.58
C LYS A 11 -2.02 5.18 8.80
N ALA A 12 -1.93 5.06 7.47
CA ALA A 12 -1.43 6.13 6.61
C ALA A 12 -2.31 7.38 6.71
N ASN A 13 -3.63 7.24 6.58
CA ASN A 13 -4.54 8.40 6.57
C ASN A 13 -4.71 9.08 7.94
N SER A 14 -4.36 8.42 9.04
CA SER A 14 -4.32 9.03 10.37
C SER A 14 -3.03 9.81 10.67
N ALA A 15 -2.03 9.76 9.78
CA ALA A 15 -0.77 10.49 9.96
C ALA A 15 -0.89 11.96 9.53
N VAL A 16 -0.01 12.82 10.05
CA VAL A 16 0.08 14.24 9.64
C VAL A 16 0.38 14.38 8.14
N ASN A 17 1.16 13.46 7.57
CA ASN A 17 1.43 13.37 6.14
C ASN A 17 1.11 11.96 5.63
N PRO A 18 -0.13 11.73 5.16
CA PRO A 18 -0.59 10.41 4.72
C PRO A 18 0.18 9.83 3.54
N GLU A 19 0.59 10.67 2.58
CA GLU A 19 1.39 10.25 1.43
C GLU A 19 2.72 9.64 1.88
N HIS A 20 3.45 10.39 2.69
CA HIS A 20 4.77 9.98 3.17
C HIS A 20 4.66 8.71 4.01
N CYS A 21 3.69 8.67 4.93
CA CYS A 21 3.45 7.50 5.76
C CYS A 21 3.11 6.26 4.93
N GLY A 22 2.19 6.36 3.97
CA GLY A 22 1.81 5.26 3.10
C GLY A 22 2.98 4.76 2.23
N LYS A 23 3.79 5.67 1.67
CA LYS A 23 5.00 5.30 0.90
C LYS A 23 6.04 4.56 1.76
N MET A 24 6.25 5.00 3.01
CA MET A 24 7.13 4.31 3.94
C MET A 24 6.62 2.91 4.29
N ILE A 25 5.31 2.77 4.55
CA ILE A 25 4.69 1.46 4.83
C ILE A 25 4.87 0.53 3.63
N ALA A 26 4.54 0.99 2.42
CA ALA A 26 4.72 0.20 1.21
C ALA A 26 6.19 -0.23 1.02
N LYS A 27 7.17 0.65 1.28
CA LYS A 27 8.59 0.30 1.22
C LYS A 27 8.96 -0.82 2.20
N ILE A 28 8.55 -0.71 3.46
CA ILE A 28 8.80 -1.74 4.49
C ILE A 28 8.19 -3.08 4.09
N LEU A 29 6.95 -3.08 3.55
CA LEU A 29 6.28 -4.30 3.13
C LEU A 29 6.99 -4.97 1.95
N ASN A 30 7.48 -4.20 0.97
CA ASN A 30 8.29 -4.75 -0.13
C ASN A 30 9.62 -5.35 0.35
N GLU A 31 10.23 -4.81 1.41
CA GLU A 31 11.45 -5.37 2.01
C GLU A 31 11.17 -6.66 2.79
N GLN A 32 10.00 -6.78 3.41
CA GLN A 32 9.60 -7.94 4.22
C GLN A 32 9.03 -9.10 3.40
N ASP A 33 8.33 -8.80 2.31
CA ASP A 33 7.68 -9.78 1.45
C ASP A 33 8.00 -9.53 -0.03
N PRO A 34 9.18 -9.98 -0.50
CA PRO A 34 9.67 -9.72 -1.86
C PRO A 34 8.92 -10.50 -2.95
N LEU A 35 7.97 -11.36 -2.58
CA LEU A 35 7.12 -12.10 -3.53
C LEU A 35 5.90 -11.30 -3.99
N ASN A 36 5.59 -10.22 -3.30
CA ASN A 36 4.51 -9.31 -3.65
C ASN A 36 5.05 -7.90 -3.84
N GLN A 37 4.29 -7.08 -4.55
CA GLN A 37 4.59 -5.67 -4.74
C GLN A 37 3.57 -4.84 -3.95
N TYR A 38 4.07 -3.94 -3.11
CA TYR A 38 3.26 -3.04 -2.31
C TYR A 38 3.39 -1.61 -2.80
N GLN A 39 2.28 -0.90 -2.91
CA GLN A 39 2.27 0.50 -3.35
C GLN A 39 1.38 1.37 -2.47
N CYS A 40 1.59 2.68 -2.57
CA CYS A 40 0.76 3.69 -1.95
C CYS A 40 0.20 4.59 -3.06
N GLU A 41 -1.12 4.61 -3.21
CA GLU A 41 -1.81 5.27 -4.32
C GLU A 41 -2.91 6.18 -3.80
N TYR A 42 -3.08 7.34 -4.42
CA TYR A 42 -4.17 8.24 -4.06
C TYR A 42 -5.46 7.86 -4.80
N SER A 43 -6.53 7.55 -4.05
CA SER A 43 -7.84 7.29 -4.62
C SER A 43 -8.65 8.58 -4.70
N HIS A 44 -8.94 9.05 -5.91
CA HIS A 44 -9.80 10.22 -6.12
C HIS A 44 -11.26 10.00 -5.68
N ASN A 45 -11.76 8.75 -5.81
CA ASN A 45 -13.12 8.41 -5.41
C ASN A 45 -13.26 8.39 -3.87
N ALA A 46 -12.32 7.76 -3.18
CA ALA A 46 -12.34 7.68 -1.71
C ALA A 46 -11.68 8.90 -1.03
N LYS A 47 -11.05 9.78 -1.81
CA LYS A 47 -10.29 10.96 -1.35
C LYS A 47 -9.24 10.64 -0.27
N MET A 48 -8.55 9.50 -0.41
CA MET A 48 -7.60 9.00 0.59
C MET A 48 -6.46 8.21 -0.05
N TRP A 49 -5.38 8.03 0.71
CA TRP A 49 -4.23 7.21 0.31
C TRP A 49 -4.49 5.75 0.62
N LEU A 50 -4.40 4.88 -0.39
CA LEU A 50 -4.59 3.45 -0.27
C LEU A 50 -3.23 2.77 -0.26
N VAL A 51 -3.04 1.83 0.67
CA VAL A 51 -1.91 0.91 0.62
C VAL A 51 -2.39 -0.38 -0.03
N THR A 52 -1.84 -0.71 -1.18
CA THR A 52 -2.28 -1.80 -2.06
C THR A 52 -1.21 -2.89 -2.16
N LYS A 53 -1.63 -4.14 -2.22
CA LYS A 53 -0.82 -5.32 -2.50
C LYS A 53 -1.13 -5.82 -3.91
N TYR A 54 -0.09 -6.04 -4.69
CA TYR A 54 -0.09 -6.62 -6.01
C TYR A 54 0.66 -7.95 -5.95
N GLU A 55 -0.03 -9.04 -6.27
CA GLU A 55 0.63 -10.33 -6.40
C GLU A 55 1.43 -10.36 -7.70
N ILE A 56 2.76 -10.51 -7.57
CA ILE A 56 3.63 -10.71 -8.71
C ILE A 56 3.53 -12.20 -9.05
N TYR A 57 2.60 -12.56 -9.94
CA TYR A 57 2.50 -13.91 -10.47
C TYR A 57 3.88 -14.35 -11.01
N LYS A 58 4.53 -15.30 -10.32
CA LYS A 58 5.67 -16.05 -10.84
C LYS A 58 5.17 -17.44 -11.22
N GLY A 59 4.74 -17.59 -12.47
CA GLY A 59 4.50 -18.89 -13.10
C GLY A 59 3.11 -19.04 -13.68
N GLU A 60 3.02 -18.94 -14.99
CA GLU A 60 2.80 -20.13 -15.84
C GLU A 60 3.97 -20.24 -16.82
#